data_AF-A0A2E0QX27-F1
#
_entry.id   AF-A0A2E0QX27-F1
#
_cell.length_a   1.000
_cell.length_b   1.000
_cell.length_c   1.000
_cell.angle_alpha   90.00
_cell.angle_beta   90.00
_cell.angle_gamma   90.00
#
_symmetry.space_group_name_H-M   'P 1'
#
loop_
_entity.id
_entity.type
_entity.pdbx_description
1 polymer ?
#
loop_
_entity_poly.entity_id
_entity_poly.type
_entity_poly.pdbx_seq_one_letter_code
_entity_poly.pdbx_strand_id
1 'polypeptide(L)'
;MNRRVASGVGFLSAITFALLLPQTDGIASNCKIPMKDLAKIRGKIQFVTSFPDYKVQVVDSFADLHVQKVTSFPDGPGKWQIVDSFPDYKIQIVDSFPDFKIKYVTSFPGVQN
;
A
#
# COMPACT_ATOMS: atom_id res chain seq x y z
N MET A 1 8.42 68.65 13.43
CA MET A 1 8.67 67.31 12.85
C MET A 1 7.94 67.20 11.52
N ASN A 2 8.49 66.47 10.54
CA ASN A 2 8.15 66.68 9.12
C ASN A 2 6.80 66.08 8.66
N ARG A 3 6.18 66.77 7.70
CA ARG A 3 5.08 66.31 6.83
C ARG A 3 5.64 65.97 5.45
N ARG A 4 4.92 65.15 4.64
CA ARG A 4 4.38 65.48 3.27
C ARG A 4 4.35 64.31 2.25
N VAL A 5 3.12 63.93 1.81
CA VAL A 5 2.63 63.40 0.48
C VAL A 5 3.29 62.15 -0.17
N ALA A 6 2.67 61.38 -1.10
CA ALA A 6 1.46 61.60 -1.94
C ALA A 6 0.67 60.31 -2.33
N SER A 7 -0.49 60.54 -2.97
CA SER A 7 -1.44 59.73 -3.77
C SER A 7 -0.99 58.39 -4.43
N GLY A 8 -1.87 57.45 -4.80
CA GLY A 8 -3.34 57.36 -4.61
C GLY A 8 -4.16 57.07 -5.88
N VAL A 9 -4.29 55.79 -6.26
CA VAL A 9 -5.31 55.15 -7.15
C VAL A 9 -5.28 53.63 -6.86
N GLY A 10 -6.35 52.81 -6.78
CA GLY A 10 -7.80 53.05 -6.60
C GLY A 10 -8.69 52.51 -7.74
N PHE A 11 -9.54 51.49 -7.61
CA PHE A 11 -9.83 50.53 -6.51
C PHE A 11 -10.21 49.15 -7.11
N LEU A 12 -10.07 48.07 -6.33
CA LEU A 12 -10.03 46.68 -6.81
C LEU A 12 -11.38 46.12 -7.29
N SER A 13 -11.30 45.26 -8.31
CA SER A 13 -12.45 44.53 -8.90
C SER A 13 -13.09 43.56 -7.90
N ALA A 14 -14.42 43.61 -7.80
CA ALA A 14 -15.20 42.62 -7.08
C ALA A 14 -15.33 41.34 -7.91
N ILE A 15 -14.50 40.35 -7.62
CA ILE A 15 -14.74 38.96 -8.04
C ILE A 15 -15.28 38.19 -6.84
N THR A 16 -16.50 37.70 -7.00
CA THR A 16 -17.23 36.85 -6.07
C THR A 16 -16.54 35.49 -5.85
N PHE A 17 -16.97 34.81 -4.78
CA PHE A 17 -16.82 33.36 -4.59
C PHE A 17 -15.38 32.84 -4.34
N ALA A 18 -15.09 32.54 -3.07
CA ALA A 18 -15.09 31.15 -2.62
C ALA A 18 -15.14 31.07 -1.08
N LEU A 19 -16.08 30.28 -0.56
CA LEU A 19 -16.09 29.86 0.83
C LEU A 19 -14.85 28.98 1.06
N LEU A 20 -13.92 29.40 1.91
CA LEU A 20 -12.69 28.65 2.20
C LEU A 20 -13.03 27.45 3.09
N LEU A 21 -13.56 26.39 2.48
CA LEU A 21 -13.75 25.11 3.16
C LEU A 21 -12.39 24.51 3.53
N PRO A 22 -12.25 23.87 4.71
CA PRO A 22 -11.04 23.13 5.03
C PRO A 22 -10.85 22.02 4.00
N GLN A 23 -9.66 21.95 3.40
CA GLN A 23 -9.30 20.80 2.58
C GLN A 23 -9.05 19.62 3.49
N THR A 24 -10.12 18.90 3.83
CA THR A 24 -10.01 17.52 4.32
C THR A 24 -9.47 16.70 3.17
N ASP A 25 -8.19 16.34 3.21
CA ASP A 25 -7.62 15.36 2.30
C ASP A 25 -8.38 14.06 2.44
N GLY A 26 -9.31 13.86 1.50
CA GLY A 26 -10.20 12.71 1.43
C GLY A 26 -9.45 11.47 1.01
N ILE A 27 -8.54 10.98 1.86
CA ILE A 27 -8.01 9.63 1.76
C ILE A 27 -9.08 8.68 2.32
N ALA A 28 -10.16 8.53 1.56
CA ALA A 28 -11.05 7.39 1.67
C ALA A 28 -10.31 6.14 1.15
N SER A 29 -9.29 5.70 1.91
CA SER A 29 -8.68 4.37 1.75
C SER A 29 -9.70 3.33 2.19
N ASN A 30 -10.68 3.08 1.33
CA ASN A 30 -11.58 1.95 1.44
C ASN A 30 -10.74 0.68 1.59
N CYS A 31 -11.03 -0.09 2.64
CA CYS A 31 -10.16 -1.14 3.19
C CYS A 31 -9.68 -2.16 2.12
N LYS A 32 -8.48 -1.91 1.60
CA LYS A 32 -7.56 -2.87 0.98
C LYS A 32 -6.15 -2.34 1.22
N ILE A 33 -5.20 -3.24 1.53
CA ILE A 33 -3.77 -2.89 1.49
C ILE A 33 -3.47 -2.32 0.09
N PRO A 34 -2.86 -1.13 -0.02
CA PRO A 34 -2.63 -0.53 -1.33
C PRO A 34 -1.72 -1.45 -2.14
N MET A 35 -2.08 -1.69 -3.40
CA MET A 35 -1.41 -2.60 -4.34
C MET A 35 0.14 -2.53 -4.33
N LYS A 36 0.65 -1.32 -4.06
CA LYS A 36 2.06 -0.98 -3.95
C LYS A 36 2.80 -1.69 -2.81
N ASP A 37 2.10 -2.16 -1.78
CA ASP A 37 2.66 -2.91 -0.66
C ASP A 37 2.67 -4.42 -0.93
N LEU A 38 1.66 -4.98 -1.60
CA LEU A 38 1.67 -6.38 -2.06
C LEU A 38 2.88 -6.67 -2.97
N ALA A 39 3.27 -5.70 -3.81
CA ALA A 39 4.47 -5.78 -4.65
C ALA A 39 5.82 -5.64 -3.88
N LYS A 40 5.79 -5.26 -2.61
CA LYS A 40 6.96 -5.26 -1.70
C LYS A 40 7.13 -6.58 -0.96
N ILE A 41 6.05 -7.35 -0.74
CA ILE A 41 6.09 -8.63 -0.04
C ILE A 41 6.69 -9.71 -0.97
N ARG A 42 8.04 -9.73 -0.97
CA ARG A 42 8.93 -10.65 -1.70
C ARG A 42 10.22 -10.81 -0.90
N GLY A 43 11.07 -11.75 -1.28
CA GLY A 43 12.29 -12.04 -0.53
C GLY A 43 12.08 -13.21 0.43
N LYS A 44 12.64 -13.12 1.64
CA LYS A 44 12.64 -14.20 2.62
C LYS A 44 11.37 -14.17 3.47
N ILE A 45 10.58 -15.23 3.39
CA ILE A 45 9.33 -15.40 4.13
C ILE A 45 9.49 -16.52 5.14
N GLN A 46 9.07 -16.27 6.38
CA GLN A 46 8.85 -17.32 7.38
C GLN A 46 7.36 -17.45 7.66
N PHE A 47 6.86 -18.69 7.67
CA PHE A 47 5.51 -18.97 8.14
C PHE A 47 5.50 -19.06 9.67
N VAL A 48 4.63 -18.29 10.32
CA VAL A 48 4.50 -18.27 11.78
C VAL A 48 3.05 -18.45 12.22
N THR A 49 2.86 -19.04 13.39
CA THR A 49 1.54 -19.22 14.02
C THR A 49 1.16 -18.10 14.99
N SER A 50 2.15 -17.36 15.49
CA SER A 50 1.99 -16.25 16.44
C SER A 50 2.91 -15.09 16.05
N PHE A 51 2.42 -13.86 16.24
CA PHE A 51 3.11 -12.61 15.87
C PHE A 51 3.61 -12.54 14.40
N PRO A 52 2.71 -12.73 13.40
CA PRO A 52 3.03 -12.37 12.02
C PRO A 52 3.05 -10.86 11.81
N ASP A 53 3.70 -10.43 10.73
CA ASP A 53 3.57 -9.08 10.18
C ASP A 53 2.32 -8.97 9.28
N TYR A 54 1.98 -10.06 8.57
CA TYR A 54 0.85 -10.13 7.64
C TYR A 54 0.05 -11.43 7.77
N LYS A 55 -1.28 -11.34 7.64
CA LYS A 55 -2.19 -12.48 7.55
C LYS A 55 -2.63 -12.70 6.11
N VAL A 56 -2.44 -13.91 5.59
CA VAL A 56 -2.82 -14.27 4.24
C VAL A 56 -3.80 -15.44 4.25
N GLN A 57 -4.72 -15.44 3.29
CA GLN A 57 -5.54 -16.62 3.02
C GLN A 57 -5.07 -17.25 1.72
N VAL A 58 -4.81 -18.56 1.74
CA VAL A 58 -4.55 -19.33 0.52
C VAL A 58 -5.90 -19.65 -0.13
N VAL A 59 -6.12 -19.16 -1.35
CA VAL A 59 -7.35 -19.42 -2.11
C VAL A 59 -7.03 -20.01 -3.48
N ASP A 60 -7.94 -20.83 -4.01
CA ASP A 60 -7.79 -21.32 -5.39
C ASP A 60 -8.35 -20.32 -6.42
N SER A 61 -9.38 -19.54 -6.07
CA SER A 61 -9.99 -18.56 -6.98
C SER A 61 -10.03 -17.19 -6.33
N PHE A 62 -9.83 -16.13 -7.13
CA PHE A 62 -9.80 -14.73 -6.70
C PHE A 62 -8.71 -14.42 -5.64
N ALA A 63 -7.45 -14.79 -5.94
CA ALA A 63 -6.30 -14.31 -5.18
C ALA A 63 -5.85 -12.92 -5.68
N ASP A 64 -5.54 -12.01 -4.76
CA ASP A 64 -4.95 -10.69 -5.09
C ASP A 64 -3.45 -10.81 -5.44
N LEU A 65 -2.75 -11.86 -4.99
CA LEU A 65 -1.32 -12.08 -5.25
C LEU A 65 -1.01 -13.54 -5.65
N HIS A 66 -0.38 -13.72 -6.81
CA HIS A 66 0.17 -15.00 -7.23
C HIS A 66 1.58 -15.19 -6.67
N VAL A 67 1.73 -16.22 -5.83
CA VAL A 67 2.96 -16.55 -5.12
C VAL A 67 3.66 -17.74 -5.76
N GLN A 68 4.90 -17.55 -6.20
CA GLN A 68 5.80 -18.62 -6.63
C GLN A 68 6.85 -18.87 -5.54
N LYS A 69 6.93 -20.12 -5.06
CA LYS A 69 7.98 -20.55 -4.13
C LYS A 69 9.29 -20.71 -4.90
N VAL A 70 10.33 -19.97 -4.52
CA VAL A 70 11.66 -19.99 -5.16
C VAL A 70 12.75 -20.30 -4.13
N THR A 71 13.85 -20.93 -4.55
CA THR A 71 14.91 -21.39 -3.64
C THR A 71 16.04 -20.40 -3.44
N SER A 72 16.37 -19.57 -4.45
CA SER A 72 17.51 -18.64 -4.38
C SER A 72 17.27 -17.24 -4.96
N PHE A 73 16.27 -17.04 -5.82
CA PHE A 73 16.13 -15.83 -6.66
C PHE A 73 14.73 -15.18 -6.59
N PRO A 74 14.39 -14.50 -5.48
CA PRO A 74 13.13 -13.78 -5.30
C PRO A 74 13.11 -12.37 -5.93
N ASP A 75 13.65 -12.23 -7.15
CA ASP A 75 13.83 -10.94 -7.86
C ASP A 75 12.54 -10.25 -8.34
N GLY A 76 11.36 -10.68 -7.89
CA GLY A 76 10.08 -10.20 -8.42
C GLY A 76 8.93 -10.25 -7.42
N PRO A 77 7.88 -9.43 -7.61
CA PRO A 77 6.68 -9.45 -6.77
C PRO A 77 6.04 -10.84 -6.80
N GLY A 78 5.62 -11.34 -5.64
CA GLY A 78 5.08 -12.69 -5.51
C GLY A 78 6.13 -13.82 -5.56
N LYS A 79 7.43 -13.55 -5.69
CA LYS A 79 8.46 -14.59 -5.51
C LYS A 79 8.87 -14.68 -4.04
N TRP A 80 8.58 -15.80 -3.40
CA TRP A 80 8.84 -16.02 -1.97
C TRP A 80 9.88 -17.11 -1.78
N GLN A 81 10.96 -16.77 -1.07
CA GLN A 81 11.96 -17.72 -0.56
C GLN A 81 11.57 -18.11 0.86
N ILE A 82 11.19 -19.36 1.09
CA ILE A 82 10.83 -19.83 2.43
C ILE A 82 12.13 -20.07 3.21
N VAL A 83 12.25 -19.47 4.39
CA VAL A 83 13.42 -19.64 5.28
C VAL A 83 12.98 -19.85 6.74
N ASP A 84 13.75 -20.65 7.47
CA ASP A 84 13.54 -20.89 8.91
C ASP A 84 14.28 -19.88 9.81
N SER A 85 15.31 -19.20 9.26
CA SER A 85 16.17 -18.26 9.96
C SER A 85 16.39 -17.00 9.14
N PHE A 86 16.31 -15.83 9.79
CA PHE A 86 16.40 -14.49 9.17
C PHE A 86 15.43 -14.25 8.00
N PRO A 87 14.10 -14.32 8.23
CA PRO A 87 13.14 -13.80 7.26
C PRO A 87 13.17 -12.27 7.19
N ASP A 88 12.77 -11.73 6.04
CA ASP A 88 12.42 -10.32 5.87
C ASP A 88 10.99 -10.05 6.36
N TYR A 89 10.08 -11.04 6.20
CA TYR A 89 8.66 -10.95 6.57
C TYR A 89 8.13 -12.23 7.21
N LYS A 90 7.28 -12.09 8.23
CA LYS A 90 6.55 -13.19 8.87
C LYS A 90 5.10 -13.21 8.40
N ILE A 91 4.67 -14.36 7.89
CA ILE A 91 3.34 -14.53 7.33
C ILE A 91 2.58 -15.62 8.09
N GLN A 92 1.36 -15.31 8.52
CA GLN A 92 0.43 -16.30 9.07
C GLN A 92 -0.62 -16.64 8.03
N ILE A 93 -0.89 -17.94 7.84
CA ILE A 93 -2.03 -18.39 7.04
C ILE A 93 -3.27 -18.41 7.94
N VAL A 94 -4.35 -17.74 7.51
CA VAL A 94 -5.64 -17.68 8.22
C VAL A 94 -6.80 -17.92 7.26
N ASP A 95 -7.87 -18.54 7.75
CA ASP A 95 -9.12 -18.74 7.00
C ASP A 95 -10.09 -17.55 7.11
N SER A 96 -10.02 -16.81 8.22
CA SER A 96 -10.92 -15.70 8.55
C SER A 96 -10.12 -14.43 8.84
N PHE A 97 -10.58 -13.30 8.27
CA PHE A 97 -9.92 -11.98 8.34
C PHE A 97 -8.44 -11.98 7.91
N PRO A 98 -8.11 -12.44 6.68
CA PRO A 98 -6.82 -12.15 6.06
C PRO A 98 -6.71 -10.68 5.64
N ASP A 99 -5.49 -10.17 5.57
CA ASP A 99 -5.19 -8.85 4.99
C ASP A 99 -5.24 -8.88 3.45
N PHE A 100 -4.83 -10.00 2.85
CA PHE A 100 -4.89 -10.24 1.40
C PHE A 100 -4.92 -11.74 1.06
N LYS A 101 -5.37 -12.07 -0.16
CA LYS A 101 -5.46 -13.46 -0.63
C LYS A 101 -4.29 -13.81 -1.54
N ILE A 102 -3.71 -15.00 -1.34
CA ILE A 102 -2.64 -15.54 -2.17
C ILE A 102 -3.08 -16.83 -2.88
N LYS A 103 -2.53 -17.07 -4.07
CA LYS A 103 -2.58 -18.38 -4.74
C LYS A 103 -1.17 -18.83 -5.08
N TYR A 104 -0.84 -20.08 -4.77
CA TYR A 104 0.43 -20.66 -5.18
C TYR A 104 0.41 -21.01 -6.67
N VAL A 105 1.37 -20.50 -7.42
CA VAL A 105 1.52 -20.76 -8.85
C VAL A 105 2.93 -21.27 -9.17
N THR A 106 3.03 -22.13 -10.18
CA THR A 106 4.32 -22.62 -10.70
C THR A 106 4.93 -21.69 -11.74
N SER A 107 4.10 -20.88 -12.42
CA SER A 107 4.49 -19.88 -13.40
C SER A 107 3.58 -18.64 -13.26
N PHE A 108 4.06 -17.47 -13.69
CA PHE A 108 3.40 -16.16 -13.53
C PHE A 108 3.16 -15.68 -12.07
N PRO A 109 4.22 -15.54 -11.23
CA PRO A 109 4.13 -14.78 -9.99
C PRO A 109 3.85 -13.29 -10.27
N GLY A 110 3.12 -12.64 -9.37
CA GLY A 110 2.83 -11.22 -9.48
C GLY A 110 1.47 -10.85 -8.88
N VAL A 111 1.24 -9.54 -8.70
CA VAL A 111 -0.03 -9.03 -8.16
C VAL A 111 -1.10 -9.14 -9.25
N GLN A 112 -2.26 -9.69 -8.90
CA GLN A 112 -3.41 -9.82 -9.80
C GLN A 112 -4.32 -8.59 -9.62
N ASN A 113 -4.75 -7.98 -10.72
CA ASN A 113 -5.53 -6.74 -10.75
C ASN A 113 -6.82 -6.92 -11.54
#